data_AF-A0A318SM65-F1
#
_entry.id   AF-A0A318SM65-F1
#
_cell.length_a   1.000
_cell.length_b   1.000
_cell.length_c   1.000
_cell.angle_alpha   90.00
_cell.angle_beta   90.00
_cell.angle_gamma   90.00
#
_symmetry.space_group_name_H-M   'P 1'
#
loop_
_entity.id
_entity.type
_entity.pdbx_description
1 polymer ?
#
loop_
_entity_poly.entity_id
_entity_poly.type
_entity_poly.pdbx_seq_one_letter_code
_entity_poly.pdbx_strand_id
1 'polypeptide(L)' 'MSEPLFAPDSTHAEVRCWQCGHEVTVKPNGLPAGISGAEFERRARCQKCGTGWPHVKVFPVTRSKWGM' A
#
# COMPACT_ATOMS: atom_id res chain seq x y z
N MET A 1 -8.31 1.66 17.80
CA MET A 1 -7.27 2.42 17.08
C MET A 1 -7.00 1.66 15.80
N SER A 2 -7.19 2.26 14.63
CA SER A 2 -6.92 1.61 13.36
C SER A 2 -5.41 1.61 13.12
N GLU A 3 -4.84 0.43 12.85
CA GLU A 3 -3.42 0.32 12.57
C GLU A 3 -3.07 1.10 11.29
N PRO A 4 -1.96 1.85 11.29
CA PRO A 4 -1.52 2.59 10.12
C PRO A 4 -1.17 1.61 8.99
N LEU A 5 -1.48 1.98 7.75
CA LEU A 5 -1.18 1.19 6.57
C LEU A 5 0.33 0.93 6.43
N PHE A 6 1.15 1.91 6.79
CA PHE A 6 2.59 1.79 6.82
C PHE A 6 3.03 1.74 8.27
N ALA A 7 3.58 0.60 8.69
CA ALA A 7 4.38 0.53 9.90
C ALA A 7 5.63 1.43 9.75
N PRO A 8 6.26 1.91 10.84
CA PRO A 8 7.49 2.70 10.76
C PRO A 8 8.59 2.03 9.92
N ASP A 9 8.61 0.70 9.92
CA ASP A 9 9.52 -0.12 9.12
C ASP A 9 8.93 -0.52 7.75
N SER A 10 8.05 0.26 7.13
CA SER A 10 7.50 -0.05 5.78
C SER A 10 8.12 0.82 4.70
N THR A 11 8.54 0.20 3.59
CA THR A 11 9.17 0.94 2.48
C THR A 11 8.13 1.44 1.48
N HIS A 12 7.25 0.53 1.07
CA HIS A 12 6.24 0.76 0.05
C HIS A 12 5.14 -0.29 0.17
N ALA A 13 4.01 -0.03 -0.47
CA ALA A 13 2.91 -0.96 -0.63
C ALA A 13 2.68 -1.19 -2.12
N GLU A 14 2.52 -2.45 -2.52
CA GLU A 14 2.07 -2.82 -3.85
C GLU A 14 0.55 -2.96 -3.83
N VAL A 15 -0.10 -2.33 -4.78
CA VAL A 15 -1.54 -2.15 -4.82
C VAL A 15 -2.04 -2.68 -6.15
N ARG A 16 -2.72 -3.83 -6.13
CA ARG A 16 -3.16 -4.54 -7.34
C ARG A 16 -4.66 -4.55 -7.47
N CYS A 17 -5.19 -4.07 -8.59
CA CYS A 17 -6.61 -4.12 -8.88
C CYS A 17 -7.06 -5.55 -9.19
N TRP A 18 -8.08 -6.05 -8.49
CA TRP A 18 -8.65 -7.38 -8.73
C TRP A 18 -9.35 -7.51 -10.08
N GLN A 19 -9.93 -6.42 -10.61
CA GLN A 19 -10.70 -6.49 -11.85
C GLN A 19 -9.83 -6.49 -13.11
N CYS A 20 -8.85 -5.59 -13.19
CA CYS A 20 -8.02 -5.44 -14.39
C CYS A 20 -6.57 -5.91 -14.20
N GLY A 21 -6.19 -6.35 -13.00
CA GLY A 21 -4.84 -6.78 -12.69
C GLY A 21 -3.80 -5.65 -12.63
N HIS A 22 -4.21 -4.39 -12.82
CA HIS A 22 -3.30 -3.24 -12.79
C HIS A 22 -2.66 -3.08 -11.42
N GLU A 23 -1.33 -3.02 -11.39
CA GLU A 23 -0.53 -2.90 -10.18
C GLU A 23 0.17 -1.55 -10.12
N VAL A 24 0.17 -0.94 -8.94
CA VAL A 24 0.86 0.32 -8.66
C VAL A 24 1.62 0.23 -7.34
N THR A 25 2.81 0.80 -7.31
CA THR A 25 3.62 0.90 -6.09
C THR A 25 3.38 2.24 -5.42
N VAL A 26 2.97 2.21 -4.16
CA VAL A 26 2.67 3.40 -3.36
C VAL A 26 3.68 3.52 -2.22
N LYS A 27 4.25 4.71 -2.04
CA LYS A 27 5.20 5.01 -0.96
C LYS A 27 4.50 5.78 0.15
N PRO A 28 4.90 5.62 1.42
CA PRO A 28 4.30 6.34 2.55
C PRO A 28 4.36 7.88 2.36
N ASN A 29 5.44 8.40 1.77
CA ASN A 29 5.59 9.83 1.48
C ASN A 29 4.56 10.38 0.47
N GLY A 30 3.90 9.52 -0.31
CA GLY A 30 2.85 9.90 -1.25
C GLY A 30 1.45 9.86 -0.66
N LEU A 31 1.31 9.57 0.64
CA LEU A 31 0.04 9.37 1.31
C LEU A 31 -0.08 10.25 2.57
N PRO A 32 -1.31 10.57 2.99
CA PRO A 32 -1.50 11.29 4.24
C PRO A 32 -0.94 10.50 5.42
N ALA A 33 -0.23 11.20 6.30
CA ALA A 33 0.40 10.60 7.47
C ALA A 33 -0.66 9.89 8.35
N GLY A 34 -0.37 8.67 8.77
CA GLY A 34 -1.26 7.88 9.62
C GLY A 34 -2.49 7.29 8.93
N ILE A 35 -2.57 7.31 7.59
CA ILE A 35 -3.66 6.64 6.88
C ILE A 35 -3.69 5.14 7.25
N SER A 36 -4.85 4.66 7.68
CA SER A 36 -5.05 3.23 7.98
C SER A 36 -5.31 2.43 6.70
N GLY A 37 -5.03 1.13 6.70
CA GLY A 37 -5.30 0.26 5.55
C GLY A 37 -6.75 0.36 5.06
N ALA A 38 -7.71 0.26 5.99
CA ALA A 38 -9.13 0.37 5.68
C ALA A 38 -9.57 1.75 5.13
N GLU A 39 -8.85 2.82 5.46
CA GLU A 39 -9.11 4.15 4.90
C GLU A 39 -8.51 4.26 3.50
N PHE A 40 -7.30 3.73 3.31
CA PHE A 40 -6.67 3.65 2.00
C PHE A 40 -7.51 2.80 1.04
N GLU A 41 -7.96 1.62 1.43
CA GLU A 41 -8.80 0.74 0.61
C GLU A 41 -10.13 1.40 0.22
N ARG A 42 -10.75 2.18 1.12
CA ARG A 42 -11.97 2.96 0.83
C ARG A 42 -11.74 4.07 -0.19
N ARG A 43 -10.57 4.71 -0.16
CA ARG A 43 -10.23 5.82 -1.07
C ARG A 43 -9.61 5.33 -2.39
N ALA A 44 -8.96 4.18 -2.36
CA ALA A 44 -8.20 3.65 -3.48
C ALA A 44 -9.13 3.19 -4.60
N ARG A 45 -8.96 3.79 -5.77
CA ARG A 45 -9.62 3.43 -7.02
C ARG A 45 -8.58 3.13 -8.07
N CYS A 46 -8.79 2.07 -8.82
CA CYS A 46 -7.95 1.76 -9.96
C CYS A 46 -8.06 2.88 -11.01
N GLN A 47 -6.93 3.47 -11.38
CA GLN A 47 -6.88 4.52 -12.41
C GLN A 47 -7.23 4.02 -13.81
N LYS A 48 -7.15 2.69 -14.05
CA LYS A 48 -7.46 2.08 -15.36
C LYS A 48 -8.95 1.77 -15.52
N CYS A 49 -9.58 1.16 -14.53
CA CYS A 49 -10.96 0.67 -14.65
C CYS A 49 -11.95 1.35 -13.68
N GLY A 50 -11.50 2.26 -12.81
CA GLY A 50 -12.34 3.01 -11.88
C GLY A 50 -12.85 2.21 -10.66
N THR A 51 -12.61 0.91 -10.64
CA THR A 51 -13.04 -0.02 -9.59
C THR A 51 -12.34 0.29 -8.28
N GLY A 52 -13.13 0.37 -7.21
CA GLY A 52 -12.60 0.43 -5.84
C GLY A 52 -12.05 -0.93 -5.41
N TRP A 53 -11.28 -0.95 -4.32
CA TRP A 53 -10.76 -2.18 -3.70
C TRP A 53 -9.62 -2.85 -4.49
N PRO A 54 -8.41 -2.27 -4.48
CA PRO A 54 -7.22 -3.02 -4.84
C PRO A 54 -6.71 -3.86 -3.66
N HIS A 55 -6.13 -5.03 -3.95
CA HIS A 55 -5.35 -5.80 -3.00
C HIS A 55 -4.10 -5.00 -2.60
N VAL A 56 -3.91 -4.76 -1.30
CA VAL A 56 -2.76 -4.00 -0.78
C VAL A 56 -1.81 -4.95 -0.08
N LYS A 57 -0.56 -4.96 -0.53
CA LYS A 57 0.52 -5.71 0.09
C LYS A 57 1.62 -4.75 0.54
N VAL A 58 1.77 -4.60 1.84
CA VAL A 58 2.78 -3.71 2.43
C VAL A 58 4.08 -4.49 2.59
N PHE A 59 5.18 -3.90 2.12
CA PHE A 59 6.49 -4.48 2.24
C PHE A 59 7.29 -3.76 3.32
N PRO A 60 7.84 -4.51 4.29
CA PRO A 60 8.75 -3.92 5.26
C PRO A 60 10.00 -3.39 4.54
N VAL A 61 10.74 -2.47 5.17
CA VAL A 61 12.15 -2.29 4.86
C VAL A 61 12.78 -3.66 4.99
N THR A 62 13.22 -4.21 3.87
CA THR A 62 14.10 -5.36 3.86
C THR A 62 15.35 -4.90 4.58
N ARG A 63 15.38 -5.08 5.90
CA ARG A 63 16.62 -5.05 6.67
C ARG A 63 17.31 -6.34 6.26
N SER A 64 17.96 -6.30 5.09
CA SER A 64 18.68 -7.41 4.50
C SER A 64 19.55 -8.02 5.59
N LYS A 65 19.17 -9.19 6.08
CA LYS A 65 19.90 -9.96 7.08
C LYS A 65 21.08 -10.69 6.42
N TRP A 66 21.82 -10.00 5.56
CA TRP A 66 23.02 -10.50 4.90
C TRP A 66 23.95 -9.33 4.57
N GLY A 67 25.07 -9.24 5.29
CA GLY A 67 26.21 -8.40 4.88
C GLY A 67 26.95 -7.69 6.00
N MET A 68 27.47 -8.42 7.00
CA MET A 68 28.82 -8.22 7.58
C MET A 68 29.14 -9.33 8.58
#